data_AF-A0A453DGW1-F1
#
_entry.id   AF-A0A453DGW1-F1
#
_cell.length_a   1.000
_cell.length_b   1.000
_cell.length_c   1.000
_cell.angle_alpha   90.00
_cell.angle_beta   90.00
_cell.angle_gamma   90.00
#
_symmetry.space_group_name_H-M   'P 1'
#
loop_
_entity.id
_entity.type
_entity.pdbx_description
1 polymer ?
#
loop_
_entity_poly.entity_id
_entity_poly.type
_entity_poly.pdbx_seq_one_letter_code
_entity_poly.pdbx_strand_id
1 'polypeptide(L)'
;MSKCTTVKFTAKFLVVASGENSAENIPMIPGLENFPGDVIHSSSYKSGKSYSSKNVLVVGSGNSGMEIAYDLATHVANTSIVIRSPIHVMTKELIRLGMTLAHHLPLNLVDKLLVMAAYLIFGDLSRHGITRPKMGPMTLKSETGRSTVIDVGTVGLIKKGIIKVSVINECLSPIGSGEH
;
A
#
# COMPACT_ATOMS: atom_id res chain seq x y z
N MET A 1 15.61 -21.72 -25.87
CA MET A 1 14.15 -22.02 -25.87
C MET A 1 13.90 -23.14 -24.86
N SER A 2 13.29 -22.83 -23.72
CA SER A 2 13.01 -23.82 -22.67
C SER A 2 11.86 -24.74 -23.11
N LYS A 3 12.06 -26.06 -23.11
CA LYS A 3 11.00 -27.04 -23.39
C LYS A 3 9.98 -26.99 -22.24
N CYS A 4 8.74 -26.60 -22.55
CA CYS A 4 7.61 -26.73 -21.64
C CYS A 4 7.06 -28.15 -21.73
N THR A 5 7.21 -28.92 -20.66
CA THR A 5 6.68 -30.29 -20.57
C THR A 5 5.37 -30.25 -19.79
N THR A 6 4.26 -30.48 -20.48
CA THR A 6 2.94 -30.59 -19.84
C THR A 6 2.77 -31.98 -19.24
N VAL A 7 2.53 -32.07 -17.93
CA VAL A 7 2.27 -33.31 -17.21
C VAL A 7 0.83 -33.30 -16.68
N LYS A 8 0.10 -34.41 -16.84
CA LYS A 8 -1.28 -34.55 -16.36
C LYS A 8 -1.31 -35.34 -15.05
N PHE A 9 -2.08 -34.85 -14.08
CA PHE A 9 -2.34 -35.52 -12.81
C PHE A 9 -3.84 -35.70 -12.59
N THR A 10 -4.22 -36.78 -11.91
CA THR A 10 -5.61 -37.06 -11.52
C THR A 10 -5.67 -37.22 -10.00
N ALA A 11 -6.57 -36.50 -9.34
CA ALA A 11 -6.78 -36.56 -7.90
C ALA A 11 -8.27 -36.55 -7.57
N LYS A 12 -8.65 -37.15 -6.43
CA LYS A 12 -10.04 -37.12 -5.93
C LYS A 12 -10.44 -35.74 -5.40
N PHE A 13 -9.47 -34.98 -4.89
CA PHE A 13 -9.67 -33.65 -4.34
C PHE A 13 -8.51 -32.75 -4.79
N LEU A 14 -8.81 -31.50 -5.13
CA LEU A 14 -7.84 -30.47 -5.50
C LEU A 14 -8.06 -29.27 -4.58
N VAL A 15 -7.02 -28.88 -3.84
CA VAL A 15 -7.02 -27.65 -3.04
C VAL A 15 -6.10 -26.65 -3.74
N VAL A 16 -6.66 -25.52 -4.18
CA VAL A 16 -5.89 -24.44 -4.81
C VAL A 16 -5.52 -23.42 -3.74
N ALA A 17 -4.23 -23.37 -3.39
CA ALA A 17 -3.67 -22.45 -2.39
C ALA A 17 -2.60 -21.53 -3.00
N SER A 18 -2.73 -21.17 -4.27
CA SER A 18 -1.74 -20.37 -5.03
C SER A 18 -1.67 -18.90 -4.62
N GLY A 19 -2.57 -18.43 -3.76
CA GLY A 19 -2.69 -17.04 -3.34
C GLY A 19 -3.17 -16.10 -4.46
N GLU A 20 -3.58 -14.89 -4.08
CA GLU A 20 -4.11 -13.88 -5.02
C GLU A 20 -3.03 -12.88 -5.50
N ASN A 21 -1.86 -12.84 -4.83
CA ASN A 21 -0.86 -11.78 -4.99
C ASN A 21 0.47 -12.26 -5.60
N SER A 22 0.48 -13.40 -6.29
CA SER A 22 1.70 -14.05 -6.77
C SER A 22 2.20 -13.52 -8.13
N ALA A 23 1.38 -12.79 -8.88
CA ALA A 23 1.80 -12.14 -10.12
C ALA A 23 2.23 -10.69 -9.86
N GLU A 24 3.47 -10.37 -10.23
CA GLU A 24 3.95 -8.99 -10.22
C GLU A 24 3.17 -8.17 -11.24
N ASN A 25 2.64 -7.02 -10.81
CA ASN A 25 1.95 -6.08 -11.70
C ASN A 25 2.68 -4.75 -11.67
N ILE A 26 3.60 -4.56 -12.60
CA ILE A 26 4.27 -3.29 -12.83
C ILE A 26 3.49 -2.58 -13.93
N PRO A 27 2.67 -1.55 -13.62
CA PRO A 27 1.98 -0.80 -14.65
C PRO A 27 3.00 -0.07 -15.53
N MET A 28 2.68 0.10 -16.82
CA MET A 28 3.47 0.96 -17.69
C MET A 28 3.34 2.42 -17.19
N ILE A 29 4.45 3.00 -16.77
CA ILE A 29 4.54 4.39 -16.32
C ILE A 29 5.27 5.15 -17.43
N PRO A 30 4.62 6.12 -18.11
CA PRO A 30 5.29 6.91 -19.15
C PRO A 30 6.55 7.60 -18.63
N GLY A 31 7.66 7.49 -19.36
CA GLY A 31 8.94 8.12 -19.00
C GLY A 31 9.78 7.32 -18.00
N LEU A 32 9.28 6.18 -17.50
CA LEU A 32 10.03 5.30 -16.60
C LEU A 32 11.24 4.66 -17.30
N GLU A 33 11.14 4.42 -18.60
CA GLU A 33 12.21 3.89 -19.45
C GLU A 33 13.42 4.83 -19.55
N ASN A 34 13.21 6.13 -19.34
CA ASN A 34 14.26 7.15 -19.35
C ASN A 34 14.64 7.59 -17.94
N PHE A 35 14.10 6.95 -16.90
CA PHE A 35 14.43 7.28 -15.53
C PHE A 35 15.87 6.84 -15.21
N PRO A 36 16.76 7.75 -14.81
CA PRO A 36 18.18 7.43 -14.64
C PRO A 36 18.49 6.63 -13.36
N GLY A 37 17.50 6.45 -12.47
CA GLY A 37 17.65 5.74 -11.20
C GLY A 37 17.13 4.30 -11.25
N ASP A 38 17.41 3.56 -10.17
CA ASP A 38 16.95 2.18 -10.03
C ASP A 38 15.42 2.10 -9.85
N VAL A 39 14.78 1.20 -10.58
CA VAL A 39 13.35 0.90 -10.43
C VAL A 39 13.19 -0.58 -10.10
N ILE A 40 12.55 -0.86 -8.96
CA ILE A 40 12.26 -2.22 -8.52
C ILE A 40 10.80 -2.36 -8.09
N HIS A 41 10.24 -3.54 -8.27
CA HIS A 41 8.95 -3.92 -7.70
C HIS A 41 9.09 -4.33 -6.23
N SER A 42 8.01 -4.23 -5.45
CA SER A 42 8.01 -4.55 -4.01
C SER A 42 8.40 -6.01 -3.71
N SER A 43 8.19 -6.94 -4.64
CA SER A 43 8.63 -8.34 -4.53
C SER A 43 10.16 -8.49 -4.46
N SER A 44 10.88 -7.59 -5.12
CA SER A 44 12.35 -7.55 -5.15
C SER A 44 12.94 -6.75 -3.99
N TYR A 45 12.13 -5.98 -3.27
CA TYR A 45 12.56 -5.24 -2.09
C TYR A 45 12.96 -6.20 -0.95
N LYS A 46 14.03 -5.87 -0.24
CA LYS A 46 14.54 -6.68 0.89
C LYS A 46 14.68 -5.89 2.18
N SER A 47 15.24 -4.68 2.12
CA SER A 47 15.47 -3.82 3.29
C SER A 47 15.79 -2.39 2.87
N GLY A 48 15.40 -1.44 3.71
CA GLY A 48 15.64 -0.02 3.54
C GLY A 48 17.11 0.36 3.71
N LYS A 49 17.92 -0.51 4.33
CA LYS A 49 19.34 -0.27 4.59
C LYS A 49 20.14 0.08 3.32
N SER A 50 19.84 -0.57 2.20
CA SER A 50 20.50 -0.33 0.90
C SER A 50 20.17 1.04 0.28
N TYR A 51 19.21 1.75 0.87
CA TYR A 51 18.70 3.04 0.38
C TYR A 51 18.97 4.19 1.35
N SER A 52 19.78 3.97 2.39
CA SER A 52 20.12 5.02 3.35
C SER A 52 20.69 6.25 2.63
N SER A 53 20.21 7.44 3.02
CA SER A 53 20.56 8.74 2.39
C SER A 53 20.20 8.89 0.91
N LYS A 54 19.49 7.93 0.29
CA LYS A 54 18.98 8.06 -1.09
C LYS A 54 17.59 8.71 -1.10
N ASN A 55 17.26 9.34 -2.22
CA ASN A 55 15.90 9.78 -2.52
C ASN A 55 15.11 8.61 -3.09
N VAL A 56 14.02 8.22 -2.41
CA VAL A 56 13.22 7.06 -2.80
C VAL A 56 11.75 7.44 -2.90
N LEU A 57 11.14 7.12 -4.04
CA LEU A 57 9.72 7.28 -4.30
C LEU A 57 9.05 5.91 -4.27
N VAL A 58 8.16 5.68 -3.31
CA VAL A 58 7.32 4.49 -3.25
C VAL A 58 6.03 4.73 -4.03
N VAL A 59 5.80 3.94 -5.08
CA VAL A 59 4.59 4.06 -5.90
C VAL A 59 3.53 3.08 -5.43
N GLY A 60 2.48 3.61 -4.78
CA GLY A 60 1.35 2.82 -4.30
C GLY A 60 1.26 2.74 -2.78
N SER A 61 0.03 2.63 -2.29
CA SER A 61 -0.32 2.76 -0.87
C SER A 61 -1.05 1.53 -0.31
N GLY A 62 -0.77 0.35 -0.86
CA GLY A 62 -1.16 -0.91 -0.23
C GLY A 62 -0.30 -1.21 1.01
N ASN A 63 -0.57 -2.31 1.70
CA ASN A 63 0.20 -2.72 2.90
C ASN A 63 1.71 -2.74 2.62
N SER A 64 2.14 -3.41 1.55
CA SER A 64 3.57 -3.45 1.19
C SER A 64 4.16 -2.06 0.92
N GLY A 65 3.46 -1.18 0.22
CA GLY A 65 3.95 0.17 -0.05
C GLY A 65 4.12 1.00 1.23
N MET A 66 3.17 0.89 2.15
CA MET A 66 3.20 1.61 3.43
C MET A 66 4.27 1.07 4.38
N GLU A 67 4.47 -0.26 4.40
CA GLU A 67 5.55 -0.92 5.16
C GLU A 67 6.93 -0.60 4.60
N ILE A 68 7.09 -0.63 3.27
CA ILE A 68 8.35 -0.25 2.61
C ILE A 68 8.66 1.22 2.88
N ALA A 69 7.68 2.12 2.77
CA ALA A 69 7.89 3.54 3.08
C ALA A 69 8.32 3.75 4.55
N TYR A 70 7.76 2.97 5.49
CA TYR A 70 8.19 2.99 6.87
C TYR A 70 9.62 2.50 7.03
N ASP A 71 9.96 1.34 6.45
CA ASP A 71 11.30 0.74 6.54
C ASP A 71 12.40 1.61 5.89
N LEU A 72 12.08 2.27 4.76
CA LEU A 72 12.98 3.24 4.13
C LEU A 72 13.24 4.45 5.05
N ALA A 73 12.17 5.01 5.62
CA ALA A 73 12.28 6.18 6.49
C ALA A 73 13.03 5.88 7.80
N THR A 74 12.84 4.69 8.39
CA THR A 74 13.59 4.28 9.58
C THR A 74 15.08 4.04 9.29
N HIS A 75 15.43 3.70 8.05
CA HIS A 75 16.82 3.59 7.58
C HIS A 75 17.38 4.91 6.99
N VAL A 76 16.76 6.05 7.30
CA VAL A 76 17.24 7.39 6.93
C VAL A 76 17.30 7.60 5.41
N ALA A 77 16.40 6.95 4.65
CA ALA A 77 16.18 7.31 3.25
C ALA A 77 15.23 8.52 3.16
N ASN A 78 15.48 9.42 2.21
CA ASN A 78 14.59 10.54 1.90
C ASN A 78 13.36 9.99 1.16
N THR A 79 12.32 9.66 1.94
CA THR A 79 11.23 8.82 1.47
C THR A 79 10.00 9.65 1.10
N SER A 80 9.47 9.42 -0.10
CA SER A 80 8.18 9.93 -0.53
C SER A 80 7.28 8.77 -0.96
N ILE A 81 5.97 8.89 -0.76
CA ILE A 81 4.99 7.88 -1.16
C ILE A 81 3.89 8.49 -2.02
N VAL A 82 3.57 7.80 -3.11
CA VAL A 82 2.47 8.17 -4.00
C VAL A 82 1.20 7.45 -3.59
N ILE A 83 0.15 8.22 -3.31
CA ILE A 83 -1.19 7.69 -2.99
C ILE A 83 -2.14 8.09 -4.11
N ARG A 84 -2.48 7.12 -4.98
CA ARG A 84 -3.36 7.36 -6.15
C ARG A 84 -4.84 7.23 -5.85
N SER A 85 -5.20 6.48 -4.82
CA SER A 85 -6.60 6.16 -4.53
C SER A 85 -6.85 6.23 -3.04
N PRO A 86 -8.06 6.66 -2.61
CA PRO A 86 -8.41 6.74 -1.20
C PRO A 86 -8.19 5.41 -0.49
N ILE A 87 -7.66 5.42 0.74
CA ILE A 87 -7.40 4.22 1.56
C ILE A 87 -8.01 4.36 2.95
N HIS A 88 -8.42 3.23 3.53
CA HIS A 88 -8.66 3.15 4.97
C HIS A 88 -7.36 2.73 5.65
N VAL A 89 -6.92 3.54 6.61
CA VAL A 89 -5.79 3.21 7.50
C VAL A 89 -6.34 2.76 8.84
N MET A 90 -5.93 1.58 9.28
CA MET A 90 -6.46 0.89 10.46
C MET A 90 -5.32 0.30 11.28
N THR A 91 -5.54 0.07 12.57
CA THR A 91 -4.64 -0.78 13.36
C THR A 91 -5.06 -2.24 13.26
N LYS A 92 -4.15 -3.16 13.61
CA LYS A 92 -4.46 -4.59 13.67
C LYS A 92 -5.59 -4.90 14.64
N GLU A 93 -5.65 -4.18 15.75
CA GLU A 93 -6.67 -4.31 16.79
C GLU A 93 -8.04 -3.87 16.30
N LEU A 94 -8.11 -2.77 15.54
CA LEU A 94 -9.36 -2.32 14.93
C LEU A 94 -9.89 -3.32 13.92
N ILE A 95 -9.02 -3.87 13.06
CA ILE A 95 -9.44 -4.91 12.11
C ILE A 95 -9.93 -6.16 12.85
N ARG A 96 -9.22 -6.59 13.89
CA ARG A 96 -9.65 -7.74 14.71
C ARG A 96 -11.03 -7.49 15.33
N LEU A 97 -11.23 -6.31 15.91
CA LEU A 97 -12.52 -5.90 16.45
C LEU A 97 -13.61 -5.90 15.38
N GLY A 98 -13.33 -5.34 14.20
CA GLY A 98 -14.23 -5.30 13.06
C GLY A 98 -14.67 -6.69 12.61
N MET A 99 -13.73 -7.62 12.48
CA MET A 99 -14.01 -9.02 12.15
C MET A 99 -14.90 -9.68 13.21
N THR A 100 -14.62 -9.47 14.50
CA THR A 100 -15.45 -10.01 15.59
C THR A 100 -16.87 -9.44 15.58
N LEU A 101 -17.01 -8.12 15.40
CA LEU A 101 -18.31 -7.46 15.37
C LEU A 101 -19.14 -7.84 14.14
N ALA A 102 -18.50 -8.08 13.00
CA ALA A 102 -19.16 -8.48 11.76
C ALA A 102 -19.89 -9.84 11.86
N HIS A 103 -19.57 -10.67 12.85
CA HIS A 103 -20.32 -11.90 13.14
C HIS A 103 -21.68 -11.66 13.81
N HIS A 104 -21.87 -10.48 14.43
CA HIS A 104 -23.04 -10.21 15.28
C HIS A 104 -23.83 -8.96 14.85
N LEU A 105 -23.23 -8.08 14.06
CA LEU A 105 -23.79 -6.79 13.67
C LEU A 105 -23.78 -6.61 12.15
N PRO A 106 -24.71 -5.80 11.60
CA PRO A 106 -24.70 -5.48 10.18
C PRO A 106 -23.45 -4.66 9.80
N LEU A 107 -22.88 -4.94 8.62
CA LEU A 107 -21.60 -4.36 8.18
C LEU A 107 -21.57 -2.83 8.18
N ASN A 108 -22.68 -2.18 7.86
CA ASN A 108 -22.79 -0.72 7.87
C ASN A 108 -22.56 -0.10 9.26
N LEU A 109 -23.00 -0.77 10.33
CA LEU A 109 -22.79 -0.33 11.70
C LEU A 109 -21.34 -0.57 12.12
N VAL A 110 -20.80 -1.75 11.80
CA VAL A 110 -19.39 -2.09 12.06
C VAL A 110 -18.47 -1.08 11.39
N ASP A 111 -18.71 -0.77 10.13
CA ASP A 111 -17.92 0.19 9.37
C ASP A 111 -17.95 1.59 9.97
N LYS A 112 -19.12 2.08 10.40
CA LYS A 112 -19.23 3.37 11.09
C LYS A 112 -18.40 3.39 12.38
N LEU A 113 -18.50 2.33 13.19
CA LEU A 113 -17.73 2.20 14.44
C LEU A 113 -16.22 2.18 14.16
N LEU A 114 -15.77 1.41 13.16
CA LEU A 114 -14.36 1.34 12.79
C LEU A 114 -13.83 2.67 12.27
N VAL A 115 -14.58 3.35 11.40
CA VAL A 115 -14.17 4.66 10.86
C VAL A 115 -14.09 5.72 11.96
N MET A 116 -15.03 5.69 12.92
CA MET A 116 -15.00 6.56 14.09
C MET A 116 -13.78 6.27 14.96
N ALA A 117 -13.53 5.00 15.31
CA ALA A 117 -12.37 4.63 16.11
C ALA A 117 -11.04 4.97 15.40
N ALA A 118 -10.94 4.72 14.10
CA ALA A 118 -9.78 5.11 13.30
C ALA A 118 -9.59 6.63 13.26
N TYR A 119 -10.67 7.42 13.24
CA TYR A 119 -10.59 8.88 13.36
C TYR A 119 -10.10 9.32 14.74
N LEU A 120 -10.47 8.63 15.83
CA LEU A 120 -9.95 8.95 17.16
C LEU A 120 -8.46 8.64 17.30
N ILE A 121 -7.98 7.55 16.69
CA ILE A 121 -6.58 7.13 16.76
C ILE A 121 -5.70 8.00 15.83
N PHE A 122 -6.10 8.12 14.57
CA PHE A 122 -5.27 8.75 13.53
C PHE A 122 -5.64 10.20 13.24
N GLY A 123 -6.78 10.70 13.71
CA GLY A 123 -7.28 12.02 13.35
C GLY A 123 -7.63 12.14 11.87
N ASP A 124 -7.68 13.39 11.41
CA ASP A 124 -7.88 13.72 10.00
C ASP A 124 -6.55 13.63 9.22
N LEU A 125 -6.46 12.62 8.36
CA LEU A 125 -5.29 12.39 7.50
C LEU A 125 -5.41 13.10 6.14
N SER A 126 -6.54 13.73 5.82
CA SER A 126 -6.74 14.41 4.54
C SER A 126 -5.73 15.55 4.33
N ARG A 127 -5.36 16.24 5.41
CA ARG A 127 -4.31 17.27 5.45
C ARG A 127 -2.93 16.75 5.03
N HIS A 128 -2.73 15.44 5.09
CA HIS A 128 -1.48 14.77 4.71
C HIS A 128 -1.63 14.02 3.38
N GLY A 129 -2.67 14.32 2.58
CA GLY A 129 -2.90 13.67 1.28
C GLY A 129 -3.53 12.27 1.34
N ILE A 130 -3.94 11.80 2.54
CA ILE A 130 -4.60 10.49 2.69
C ILE A 130 -6.10 10.70 2.83
N THR A 131 -6.84 10.39 1.78
CA THR A 131 -8.31 10.46 1.76
C THR A 131 -8.92 9.08 2.00
N ARG A 132 -10.13 9.05 2.57
CA ARG A 132 -10.86 7.80 2.85
C ARG A 132 -11.84 7.47 1.73
N PRO A 133 -12.01 6.18 1.37
CA PRO A 133 -13.08 5.74 0.48
C PRO A 133 -14.46 6.09 1.04
N LYS A 134 -15.45 6.25 0.15
CA LYS A 134 -16.86 6.47 0.54
C LYS A 134 -17.47 5.23 1.24
N MET A 135 -17.10 4.04 0.77
CA MET A 135 -17.48 2.78 1.38
C MET A 135 -16.65 2.52 2.64
N GLY A 136 -17.24 1.90 3.65
CA GLY A 136 -16.53 1.53 4.87
C GLY A 136 -15.55 0.36 4.67
N PRO A 137 -14.67 0.11 5.64
CA PRO A 137 -13.55 -0.83 5.49
C PRO A 137 -13.96 -2.29 5.25
N MET A 138 -15.00 -2.78 5.93
CA MET A 138 -15.48 -4.16 5.80
C MET A 138 -16.28 -4.33 4.51
N THR A 139 -17.18 -3.38 4.20
CA THR A 139 -17.93 -3.40 2.95
C THR A 139 -17.00 -3.29 1.74
N LEU A 140 -16.00 -2.39 1.78
CA LEU A 140 -15.00 -2.24 0.71
C LEU A 140 -14.29 -3.57 0.42
N LYS A 141 -13.86 -4.29 1.46
CA LYS A 141 -13.22 -5.59 1.31
C LYS A 141 -14.18 -6.62 0.71
N SER A 142 -15.42 -6.68 1.20
CA SER A 142 -16.42 -7.65 0.73
C SER A 142 -16.83 -7.45 -0.73
N GLU A 143 -16.93 -6.20 -1.20
CA GLU A 143 -17.42 -5.91 -2.56
C GLU A 143 -16.31 -5.83 -3.60
N THR A 144 -15.13 -5.32 -3.22
CA THR A 144 -14.05 -5.03 -4.19
C THR A 144 -12.81 -5.90 -4.00
N GLY A 145 -12.76 -6.72 -2.93
CA GLY A 145 -11.55 -7.43 -2.51
C GLY A 145 -10.45 -6.52 -1.95
N ARG A 146 -10.59 -5.20 -2.05
CA ARG A 146 -9.57 -4.24 -1.61
C ARG A 146 -9.51 -4.17 -0.09
N SER A 147 -8.41 -4.67 0.47
CA SER A 147 -8.16 -4.64 1.91
C SER A 147 -7.73 -3.24 2.38
N THR A 148 -7.99 -2.97 3.66
CA THR A 148 -7.50 -1.78 4.36
C THR A 148 -5.98 -1.86 4.56
N VAL A 149 -5.35 -0.69 4.73
CA VAL A 149 -3.96 -0.60 5.15
C VAL A 149 -3.87 -0.80 6.66
N ILE A 150 -3.05 -1.73 7.11
CA ILE A 150 -2.70 -1.90 8.52
C ILE A 150 -1.46 -1.05 8.79
N ASP A 151 -1.61 0.02 9.58
CA ASP A 151 -0.49 0.90 9.90
C ASP A 151 0.45 0.24 10.91
N VAL A 152 1.74 0.27 10.60
CA VAL A 152 2.83 -0.20 11.48
C VAL A 152 3.61 0.96 12.12
N GLY A 153 3.13 2.21 11.95
CA GLY A 153 3.82 3.43 12.37
C GLY A 153 4.08 4.42 11.23
N THR A 154 3.78 4.04 9.98
CA THR A 154 3.96 4.88 8.79
C THR A 154 3.22 6.21 8.92
N VAL A 155 1.97 6.19 9.39
CA VAL A 155 1.17 7.43 9.60
C VAL A 155 1.85 8.38 10.59
N GLY A 156 2.49 7.85 11.62
CA GLY A 156 3.25 8.67 12.57
C GLY A 156 4.40 9.42 11.91
N LEU A 157 5.12 8.77 10.99
CA LEU A 157 6.21 9.38 10.23
C LEU A 157 5.72 10.38 9.17
N ILE A 158 4.57 10.11 8.55
CA ILE A 158 3.88 11.04 7.63
C ILE A 158 3.49 12.32 8.37
N LYS A 159 2.87 12.21 9.55
CA LYS A 159 2.50 13.38 10.38
C LYS A 159 3.69 14.21 10.82
N LYS A 160 4.85 13.58 11.03
CA LYS A 160 6.11 14.26 11.36
C LYS A 160 6.80 14.88 10.14
N GLY A 161 6.27 14.67 8.93
CA GLY A 161 6.88 15.14 7.67
C GLY A 161 8.14 14.36 7.25
N ILE A 162 8.45 13.26 7.93
CA ILE A 162 9.59 12.39 7.61
C ILE A 162 9.32 11.63 6.31
N ILE A 163 8.09 11.15 6.14
CA ILE A 163 7.60 10.58 4.87
C ILE A 163 6.72 11.63 4.20
N LYS A 164 7.08 12.03 2.97
CA LYS A 164 6.29 12.97 2.18
C LYS A 164 5.23 12.24 1.36
N VAL A 165 3.99 12.70 1.41
CA VAL A 165 2.91 12.14 0.59
C VAL A 165 2.75 12.99 -0.66
N SER A 166 2.92 12.35 -1.82
CA SER A 166 2.67 12.95 -3.12
C SER A 166 1.31 12.49 -3.63
N VAL A 167 0.41 13.43 -3.83
CA VAL A 167 -0.86 13.20 -4.53
C VAL A 167 -0.58 13.47 -6.01
N ILE A 168 -0.72 12.46 -6.87
CA ILE A 168 -0.58 12.68 -8.32
C ILE A 168 -1.82 13.46 -8.76
N ASN A 169 -1.65 14.76 -9.04
CA ASN A 169 -2.65 15.54 -9.76
C ASN A 169 -2.37 15.62 -11.26
N GLU A 170 -1.18 15.24 -11.75
CA GLU A 170 -0.88 15.00 -13.18
C GLU A 170 0.56 14.45 -13.29
N CYS A 171 0.93 13.92 -14.46
CA CYS A 171 2.12 13.15 -14.81
C CYS A 171 3.43 13.47 -14.05
N LEU A 172 4.24 12.44 -13.81
CA LEU A 172 5.64 12.56 -13.39
C LEU A 172 6.39 13.43 -14.41
N SER A 173 6.57 14.72 -14.12
CA SER A 173 7.48 15.56 -14.90
C SER A 173 8.92 15.08 -14.64
N PRO A 174 9.77 14.96 -15.67
CA PRO A 174 11.17 14.66 -15.48
C PRO A 174 11.77 15.70 -14.53
N ILE A 175 12.46 15.22 -13.50
CA ILE A 175 13.18 16.05 -12.55
C ILE A 175 14.17 16.89 -13.36
N GLY A 176 13.95 18.21 -13.36
CA GLY A 176 14.76 19.16 -14.10
C GLY A 176 16.25 18.97 -13.83
N SER A 177 17.02 18.90 -14.89
CA SER A 177 18.46 19.09 -14.89
C SER A 177 18.77 20.46 -14.29
N GLY A 178 19.25 20.46 -13.04
CA GLY A 178 19.91 21.64 -12.48
C GLY A 178 21.24 21.84 -13.19
N GLU A 179 21.25 22.69 -14.21
CA GLU A 179 22.46 23.37 -14.68
C GLU A 179 22.78 24.52 -13.70
N HIS A 180 24.03 24.50 -13.22
CA HIS A 180 24.85 25.57 -12.64
C HIS A 180 24.30 26.50 -11.54
#